data_AF-A0A960ZH49-F1
#
_entry.id   AF-A0A960ZH49-F1
#
_cell.length_a   1.000
_cell.length_b   1.000
_cell.length_c   1.000
_cell.angle_alpha   90.00
_cell.angle_beta   90.00
_cell.angle_gamma   90.00
#
_symmetry.space_group_name_H-M   'P 1'
#
loop_
_entity.id
_entity.type
_entity.pdbx_description
1 polymer ?
#
loop_
_entity_poly.entity_id
_entity_poly.type
_entity_poly.pdbx_seq_one_letter_code
_entity_poly.pdbx_strand_id
1 'polypeptide(L)'
;IGLPSAFNYLSEVSFYITITLLVGTMGVVALSAHQIVYSLTALVVGTLGIGMGSASSIFLGQDRGRNSYHLLGIHTHIAYTILILLIGCLSILFYIFPTFFIEIYSQDPQTIKLAVSILMIGIFFQFFDAANALGVVLLRGMEITRRPFLHTIIAFWGIGFALSYILGIFQHRGPAGIWTGMTVAAIIGSVLQYVHLQYTLRTLQAIKS
;
A
#
# COMPACT_ATOMS: atom_id res chain seq x y z
N ILE A 1 14.13 13.08 -12.65
CA ILE A 1 12.83 12.65 -12.06
C ILE A 1 12.63 11.12 -12.10
N GLY A 2 13.02 10.44 -13.20
CA GLY A 2 12.78 9.01 -13.39
C GLY A 2 13.57 8.05 -12.48
N LEU A 3 14.86 8.30 -12.22
CA LEU A 3 15.72 7.38 -11.44
C LEU A 3 15.16 7.06 -10.03
N PRO A 4 14.86 8.04 -9.16
CA PRO A 4 14.31 7.73 -7.82
C PRO A 4 12.95 7.03 -7.87
N SER A 5 12.11 7.34 -8.87
CA SER A 5 10.80 6.68 -9.04
C SER A 5 10.96 5.22 -9.46
N ALA A 6 11.91 4.93 -10.36
CA ALA A 6 12.23 3.56 -10.76
C ALA A 6 12.77 2.75 -9.58
N PHE A 7 13.67 3.34 -8.78
CA PHE A 7 14.17 2.68 -7.56
C PHE A 7 13.08 2.43 -6.53
N ASN A 8 12.10 3.33 -6.38
CA ASN A 8 10.95 3.11 -5.50
C ASN A 8 10.15 1.88 -5.93
N TYR A 9 9.76 1.82 -7.21
CA TYR A 9 9.03 0.69 -7.75
C TYR A 9 9.82 -0.63 -7.67
N LEU A 10 11.12 -0.61 -8.00
CA LEU A 10 11.99 -1.79 -7.85
C LEU A 10 12.08 -2.25 -6.40
N SER A 11 12.20 -1.32 -5.45
CA SER A 11 12.25 -1.62 -4.02
C SER A 11 10.96 -2.28 -3.55
N GLU A 12 9.81 -1.81 -4.02
CA GLU A 12 8.50 -2.35 -3.70
C GLU A 12 8.32 -3.78 -4.25
N VAL A 13 8.61 -3.98 -5.54
CA VAL A 13 8.56 -5.31 -6.17
C VAL A 13 9.52 -6.28 -5.47
N SER A 14 10.75 -5.83 -5.18
CA SER A 14 11.76 -6.66 -4.50
C SER A 14 11.32 -7.06 -3.10
N PHE A 15 10.63 -6.16 -2.38
CA PHE A 15 10.10 -6.46 -1.05
C PHE A 15 9.05 -7.58 -1.13
N TYR A 16 8.07 -7.47 -2.03
CA TYR A 16 7.01 -8.49 -2.17
C TYR A 16 7.55 -9.85 -2.62
N ILE A 17 8.54 -9.87 -3.52
CA ILE A 17 9.23 -11.11 -3.90
C ILE A 17 9.93 -11.73 -2.68
N THR A 18 10.62 -10.92 -1.88
CA THR A 18 11.32 -11.39 -0.69
C THR A 18 10.34 -11.98 0.33
N ILE A 19 9.20 -11.31 0.58
CA ILE A 19 8.14 -11.84 1.44
C ILE A 19 7.56 -13.13 0.87
N THR A 20 7.32 -13.20 -0.43
CA THR A 20 6.82 -14.42 -1.09
C THR A 20 7.77 -15.59 -0.86
N LEU A 21 9.07 -15.38 -1.04
CA LEU A 21 10.09 -16.40 -0.77
C LEU A 21 10.09 -16.81 0.69
N LEU A 22 9.97 -15.85 1.61
CA LEU A 22 9.90 -16.13 3.06
C LEU A 22 8.69 -17.00 3.40
N VAL A 23 7.49 -16.66 2.90
CA VAL A 23 6.29 -17.47 3.09
C VAL A 23 6.43 -18.85 2.43
N GLY A 24 7.13 -18.92 1.29
CA GLY A 24 7.43 -20.19 0.60
C GLY A 24 8.18 -21.20 1.47
N THR A 25 9.01 -20.74 2.40
CA THR A 25 9.70 -21.62 3.36
C THR A 25 8.75 -22.28 4.37
N MET A 26 7.53 -21.76 4.53
CA MET A 26 6.50 -22.28 5.45
C MET A 26 5.62 -23.37 4.81
N GLY A 27 5.88 -23.74 3.55
CA GLY A 27 5.18 -24.81 2.83
C GLY A 27 4.20 -24.31 1.77
N VAL A 28 3.72 -25.26 0.96
CA VAL A 28 2.90 -24.96 -0.23
C VAL A 28 1.56 -24.31 0.13
N VAL A 29 0.88 -24.81 1.17
CA VAL A 29 -0.41 -24.26 1.63
C VAL A 29 -0.28 -22.79 2.04
N ALA A 30 0.79 -22.43 2.75
CA ALA A 30 1.06 -21.06 3.17
C ALA A 30 1.34 -20.14 1.98
N LEU A 31 2.16 -20.60 1.04
CA LEU A 31 2.48 -19.86 -0.18
C LEU A 31 1.24 -19.63 -1.04
N SER A 32 0.43 -20.67 -1.27
CA SER A 32 -0.82 -20.57 -2.01
C SER A 32 -1.78 -19.59 -1.34
N ALA A 33 -1.97 -19.68 -0.02
CA ALA A 33 -2.83 -18.74 0.71
C ALA A 33 -2.33 -17.30 0.58
N HIS A 34 -1.01 -17.06 0.71
CA HIS A 34 -0.43 -15.74 0.54
C HIS A 34 -0.63 -15.19 -0.88
N GLN A 35 -0.44 -16.00 -1.92
CA GLN A 35 -0.64 -15.57 -3.31
C GLN A 35 -2.09 -15.17 -3.61
N ILE A 36 -3.06 -15.91 -3.07
CA ILE A 36 -4.49 -15.59 -3.22
C ILE A 36 -4.79 -14.24 -2.57
N VAL A 37 -4.40 -14.06 -1.30
CA VAL A 37 -4.66 -12.82 -0.57
C VAL A 37 -3.90 -11.65 -1.21
N TYR A 38 -2.64 -11.84 -1.59
CA TYR A 38 -1.86 -10.83 -2.29
C TYR A 38 -2.53 -10.42 -3.59
N SER A 39 -3.01 -11.37 -4.40
CA SER A 39 -3.73 -11.07 -5.66
C SER A 39 -5.00 -10.25 -5.43
N LEU A 40 -5.81 -10.61 -4.42
CA LEU A 40 -7.00 -9.86 -4.05
C LEU A 40 -6.68 -8.43 -3.62
N THR A 41 -5.70 -8.27 -2.72
CA THR A 41 -5.29 -6.94 -2.23
C THR A 41 -4.63 -6.09 -3.31
N ALA A 42 -3.80 -6.69 -4.18
CA ALA A 42 -3.12 -6.01 -5.26
C ALA A 42 -4.09 -5.51 -6.34
N LEU A 43 -5.17 -6.24 -6.61
CA LEU A 43 -6.24 -5.77 -7.50
C LEU A 43 -6.85 -4.46 -6.97
N VAL A 44 -7.16 -4.42 -5.68
CA VAL A 44 -7.73 -3.24 -5.02
C VAL A 44 -6.76 -2.06 -5.08
N VAL A 45 -5.51 -2.27 -4.66
CA VAL A 45 -4.48 -1.23 -4.64
C VAL A 45 -4.14 -0.74 -6.05
N GLY A 46 -3.99 -1.65 -7.01
CA GLY A 46 -3.63 -1.35 -8.39
C GLY A 46 -4.72 -0.59 -9.14
N THR A 47 -5.97 -1.06 -9.07
CA THR A 47 -7.07 -0.45 -9.80
C THR A 47 -7.52 0.87 -9.17
N LEU A 48 -7.62 0.94 -7.83
CA LEU A 48 -8.13 2.14 -7.16
C LEU A 48 -7.02 3.12 -6.77
N GLY A 49 -5.93 2.64 -6.18
CA GLY A 49 -4.84 3.49 -5.71
C GLY A 49 -4.03 4.08 -6.86
N ILE A 50 -3.46 3.23 -7.72
CA ILE A 50 -2.58 3.67 -8.80
C ILE A 50 -3.37 4.26 -9.97
N GLY A 51 -4.50 3.64 -10.34
CA GLY A 51 -5.37 4.13 -11.41
C GLY A 51 -5.88 5.55 -11.15
N MET A 52 -6.48 5.79 -9.99
CA MET A 52 -6.94 7.13 -9.63
C MET A 52 -5.79 8.08 -9.33
N GLY A 53 -4.76 7.61 -8.62
CA GLY A 53 -3.58 8.42 -8.29
C GLY A 53 -2.92 8.99 -9.52
N SER A 54 -2.87 8.24 -10.63
CA SER A 54 -2.31 8.72 -11.90
C SER A 54 -3.12 9.85 -12.53
N ALA A 55 -4.46 9.77 -12.48
CA ALA A 55 -5.34 10.86 -12.91
C ALA A 55 -5.17 12.10 -12.02
N SER A 56 -5.18 11.92 -10.68
CA SER A 56 -4.96 13.00 -9.72
C SER A 56 -3.59 13.65 -9.90
N SER A 57 -2.53 12.86 -10.14
CA SER A 57 -1.18 13.37 -10.37
C SER A 57 -1.09 14.33 -11.56
N ILE A 58 -1.91 14.15 -12.61
CA ILE A 58 -1.96 15.06 -13.75
C ILE A 58 -2.53 16.42 -13.32
N PHE A 59 -3.64 16.43 -12.57
CA PHE A 59 -4.22 17.66 -12.04
C PHE A 59 -3.28 18.38 -11.08
N LEU A 60 -2.60 17.65 -10.18
CA LEU A 60 -1.62 18.26 -9.28
C LEU A 60 -0.41 18.85 -10.02
N GLY A 61 0.07 18.19 -11.08
CA GLY A 61 1.13 18.74 -11.93
C GLY A 61 0.72 20.05 -12.60
N GLN A 62 -0.53 20.12 -13.10
CA GLN A 62 -1.09 21.33 -13.69
C GLN A 62 -1.27 22.46 -12.66
N ASP A 63 -1.80 22.16 -11.49
CA ASP A 63 -2.03 23.14 -10.42
C ASP A 63 -0.71 23.71 -9.89
N ARG A 64 0.30 22.85 -9.74
CA ARG A 64 1.65 23.26 -9.37
C ARG A 64 2.25 24.16 -10.44
N GLY A 65 2.13 23.81 -11.73
CA GLY A 65 2.60 24.65 -12.83
C GLY A 65 1.89 26.01 -12.92
N ARG A 66 0.62 26.09 -12.49
CA ARG A 66 -0.17 27.34 -12.43
C ARG A 66 0.01 28.12 -11.12
N ASN A 67 0.83 27.65 -10.19
CA ASN A 67 1.00 28.21 -8.84
C ASN A 67 -0.33 28.36 -8.07
N SER A 68 -1.29 27.45 -8.32
CA SER A 68 -2.61 27.42 -7.70
C SER A 68 -2.63 26.47 -6.50
N TYR A 69 -1.88 26.82 -5.45
CA TYR A 69 -1.68 25.96 -4.27
C TYR A 69 -2.95 25.70 -3.45
N HIS A 70 -3.98 26.54 -3.60
CA HIS A 70 -5.31 26.29 -3.04
C HIS A 70 -5.98 25.08 -3.71
N LEU A 71 -6.00 25.05 -5.05
CA LEU A 71 -6.56 23.93 -5.82
C LEU A 71 -5.74 22.65 -5.61
N LEU A 72 -4.42 22.78 -5.49
CA LEU A 72 -3.52 21.67 -5.18
C LEU A 72 -3.91 20.94 -3.88
N GLY A 73 -4.25 21.71 -2.83
CA GLY A 73 -4.74 21.14 -1.57
C GLY A 73 -6.10 20.47 -1.73
N ILE A 74 -7.05 21.11 -2.40
CA ILE A 74 -8.39 20.56 -2.65
C ILE A 74 -8.31 19.24 -3.41
N HIS A 75 -7.59 19.19 -4.53
CA HIS A 75 -7.45 17.97 -5.33
C HIS A 75 -6.75 16.84 -4.56
N THR A 76 -5.79 17.18 -3.69
CA THR A 76 -5.17 16.21 -2.78
C THR A 76 -6.20 15.59 -1.82
N HIS A 77 -7.01 16.41 -1.17
CA HIS A 77 -8.02 15.94 -0.22
C HIS A 77 -9.14 15.15 -0.89
N ILE A 78 -9.55 15.56 -2.09
CA ILE A 78 -10.52 14.81 -2.90
C ILE A 78 -9.96 13.44 -3.25
N ALA A 79 -8.70 13.35 -3.69
CA ALA A 79 -8.08 12.07 -4.04
C ALA A 79 -8.07 11.08 -2.86
N TYR A 80 -7.68 11.54 -1.66
CA TYR A 80 -7.72 10.70 -0.45
C TYR A 80 -9.14 10.32 -0.04
N THR A 81 -10.10 11.25 -0.12
CA THR A 81 -11.51 10.97 0.22
C THR A 81 -12.09 9.89 -0.67
N ILE A 82 -11.92 9.99 -2.00
CA ILE A 82 -12.44 8.99 -2.92
C ILE A 82 -11.74 7.64 -2.71
N LEU A 83 -10.42 7.64 -2.47
CA LEU A 83 -9.69 6.41 -2.15
C LEU A 83 -10.28 5.71 -0.91
N ILE A 84 -10.47 6.44 0.19
CA ILE A 84 -11.00 5.90 1.44
C ILE A 84 -12.41 5.33 1.23
N LEU A 85 -13.28 6.01 0.48
CA LEU A 85 -14.64 5.54 0.20
C LEU A 85 -14.64 4.24 -0.61
N LEU A 86 -13.88 4.19 -1.71
CA LEU A 86 -13.86 3.01 -2.58
C LEU A 86 -13.19 1.82 -1.89
N ILE A 87 -12.05 2.04 -1.24
CA ILE A 87 -11.33 0.97 -0.55
C ILE A 87 -12.11 0.48 0.68
N GLY A 88 -12.82 1.38 1.37
CA GLY A 88 -13.70 1.04 2.47
C GLY A 88 -14.85 0.15 2.01
N CYS A 89 -15.49 0.47 0.88
CA CYS A 89 -16.54 -0.36 0.29
C CYS A 89 -16.04 -1.78 -0.06
N LEU A 90 -14.88 -1.89 -0.72
CA LEU A 90 -14.29 -3.19 -1.06
C LEU A 90 -13.81 -3.97 0.18
N SER A 91 -13.27 -3.27 1.17
CA SER A 91 -12.87 -3.88 2.45
C SER A 91 -14.07 -4.49 3.18
N ILE A 92 -15.22 -3.81 3.18
CA ILE A 92 -16.48 -4.34 3.73
C ILE A 92 -16.92 -5.57 2.93
N LEU A 93 -16.82 -5.54 1.59
CA LEU A 93 -17.20 -6.66 0.75
C LEU A 93 -16.33 -7.91 1.02
N PHE A 94 -15.01 -7.74 1.17
CA PHE A 94 -14.09 -8.83 1.54
C PHE A 94 -14.32 -9.33 2.97
N TYR A 95 -14.76 -8.47 3.88
CA TYR A 95 -15.10 -8.87 5.24
C TYR A 95 -16.38 -9.72 5.30
N ILE A 96 -17.40 -9.37 4.51
CA ILE A 96 -18.69 -10.08 4.52
C ILE A 96 -18.60 -11.40 3.75
N PHE A 97 -17.91 -11.42 2.61
CA PHE A 97 -17.84 -12.60 1.73
C PHE A 97 -16.41 -13.12 1.50
N PRO A 98 -15.58 -13.34 2.54
CA PRO A 98 -14.17 -13.70 2.37
C PRO A 98 -14.00 -15.03 1.63
N THR A 99 -14.79 -16.04 1.99
CA THR A 99 -14.71 -17.38 1.40
C THR A 99 -15.03 -17.38 -0.08
N PHE A 100 -16.07 -16.62 -0.50
CA PHE A 100 -16.47 -16.53 -1.91
C PHE A 100 -15.33 -16.04 -2.80
N PHE A 101 -14.61 -14.98 -2.38
CA PHE A 101 -13.48 -14.47 -3.16
C PHE A 101 -12.29 -15.43 -3.19
N ILE A 102 -12.06 -16.17 -2.11
CA ILE A 102 -10.94 -17.11 -2.01
C ILE A 102 -11.21 -18.39 -2.81
N GLU A 103 -12.45 -18.89 -2.82
CA GLU A 103 -12.87 -20.08 -3.56
C GLU A 103 -12.75 -19.94 -5.09
N ILE A 104 -12.75 -18.69 -5.59
CA ILE A 104 -12.45 -18.40 -7.01
C ILE A 104 -11.03 -18.84 -7.38
N TYR A 105 -10.09 -18.81 -6.43
CA TYR A 105 -8.68 -19.11 -6.68
C TYR A 105 -8.27 -20.53 -6.28
N SER A 106 -8.94 -21.14 -5.30
CA SER A 106 -8.58 -22.47 -4.80
C SER A 106 -9.78 -23.23 -4.28
N GLN A 107 -9.73 -24.55 -4.44
CA GLN A 107 -10.72 -25.51 -3.92
C GLN A 107 -10.15 -26.35 -2.76
N ASP A 108 -8.88 -26.13 -2.37
CA ASP A 108 -8.27 -26.84 -1.24
C ASP A 108 -8.75 -26.25 0.10
N PRO A 109 -9.44 -27.03 0.96
CA PRO A 109 -9.98 -26.53 2.23
C PRO A 109 -8.91 -25.97 3.18
N GLN A 110 -7.69 -26.52 3.16
CA GLN A 110 -6.62 -26.04 4.04
C GLN A 110 -6.14 -24.64 3.62
N THR A 111 -5.89 -24.46 2.32
CA THR A 111 -5.54 -23.17 1.73
C THR A 111 -6.64 -22.13 1.94
N ILE A 112 -7.92 -22.51 1.74
CA ILE A 112 -9.05 -21.59 1.93
C ILE A 112 -9.10 -21.10 3.38
N LYS A 113 -9.05 -22.02 4.35
CA LYS A 113 -9.12 -21.66 5.78
C LYS A 113 -7.98 -20.72 6.18
N LEU A 114 -6.77 -21.00 5.70
CA LEU A 114 -5.61 -20.16 5.99
C LEU A 114 -5.73 -18.79 5.31
N ALA A 115 -6.11 -18.75 4.03
CA ALA A 115 -6.29 -17.52 3.27
C ALA A 115 -7.36 -16.62 3.91
N VAL A 116 -8.49 -17.17 4.37
CA VAL A 116 -9.54 -16.40 5.07
C VAL A 116 -8.97 -15.74 6.33
N SER A 117 -8.19 -16.48 7.12
CA SER A 117 -7.59 -15.93 8.35
C SER A 117 -6.61 -14.79 8.07
N ILE A 118 -5.82 -14.91 6.99
CA ILE A 118 -4.84 -13.90 6.58
C ILE A 118 -5.53 -12.69 5.94
N LEU A 119 -6.59 -12.91 5.16
CA LEU A 119 -7.36 -11.86 4.51
C LEU A 119 -7.92 -10.86 5.51
N MET A 120 -8.28 -11.29 6.72
CA MET A 120 -8.71 -10.37 7.78
C MET A 120 -7.65 -9.32 8.12
N ILE A 121 -6.37 -9.71 8.11
CA ILE A 121 -5.24 -8.78 8.26
C ILE A 121 -5.02 -8.02 6.96
N GLY A 122 -5.15 -8.72 5.82
CA GLY A 122 -5.04 -8.17 4.47
C GLY A 122 -5.97 -6.99 4.19
N ILE A 123 -7.16 -6.98 4.78
CA ILE A 123 -8.13 -5.87 4.68
C ILE A 123 -7.56 -4.58 5.28
N PHE A 124 -6.86 -4.67 6.42
CA PHE A 124 -6.19 -3.50 6.98
C PHE A 124 -4.94 -3.14 6.17
N PHE A 125 -4.16 -4.14 5.77
CA PHE A 125 -2.98 -3.95 4.94
C PHE A 125 -3.31 -3.15 3.66
N GLN A 126 -4.29 -3.59 2.87
CA GLN A 126 -4.64 -2.94 1.60
C GLN A 126 -5.07 -1.48 1.79
N PHE A 127 -5.74 -1.16 2.91
CA PHE A 127 -6.21 0.18 3.21
C PHE A 127 -5.02 1.15 3.33
N PHE A 128 -4.05 0.78 4.16
CA PHE A 128 -2.87 1.61 4.39
C PHE A 128 -1.89 1.57 3.22
N ASP A 129 -1.76 0.42 2.56
CA ASP A 129 -0.88 0.27 1.41
C ASP A 129 -1.33 1.15 0.24
N ALA A 130 -2.64 1.19 -0.05
CA ALA A 130 -3.18 2.08 -1.06
C ALA A 130 -3.00 3.56 -0.70
N ALA A 131 -3.16 3.93 0.58
CA ALA A 131 -2.95 5.30 1.05
C ALA A 131 -1.48 5.73 0.92
N ASN A 132 -0.55 4.82 1.20
CA ASN A 132 0.89 5.00 0.97
C ASN A 132 1.20 5.17 -0.53
N ALA A 133 0.69 4.27 -1.37
CA ALA A 133 0.87 4.31 -2.82
C ALA A 133 0.33 5.62 -3.42
N LEU A 134 -0.88 6.05 -3.01
CA LEU A 134 -1.44 7.33 -3.43
C LEU A 134 -0.52 8.51 -3.05
N GLY A 135 -0.02 8.53 -1.80
CA GLY A 135 0.90 9.56 -1.34
C GLY A 135 2.17 9.66 -2.21
N VAL A 136 2.77 8.51 -2.55
CA VAL A 136 3.92 8.44 -3.47
C VAL A 136 3.58 9.03 -4.83
N VAL A 137 2.42 8.67 -5.40
CA VAL A 137 1.99 9.15 -6.73
C VAL A 137 1.71 10.65 -6.73
N LEU A 138 1.04 11.18 -5.70
CA LEU A 138 0.75 12.61 -5.58
C LEU A 138 2.02 13.45 -5.40
N LEU A 139 2.94 13.00 -4.54
CA LEU A 139 4.25 13.65 -4.34
C LEU A 139 5.09 13.63 -5.64
N ARG A 140 5.03 12.52 -6.40
CA ARG A 140 5.64 12.42 -7.73
C ARG A 140 5.02 13.37 -8.73
N GLY A 141 3.69 13.58 -8.70
CA GLY A 141 3.00 14.59 -9.52
C GLY A 141 3.45 16.02 -9.23
N MET A 142 3.94 16.25 -8.01
CA MET A 142 4.61 17.50 -7.62
C MET A 142 6.13 17.47 -7.81
N GLU A 143 6.67 16.55 -8.61
CA GLU A 143 8.11 16.39 -8.88
C GLU A 143 8.98 16.08 -7.64
N ILE A 144 8.38 15.71 -6.51
CA ILE A 144 9.07 15.35 -5.27
C ILE A 144 9.16 13.82 -5.21
N THR A 145 10.31 13.25 -5.53
CA THR A 145 10.47 11.78 -5.64
C THR A 145 11.48 11.17 -4.65
N ARG A 146 12.48 11.93 -4.20
CA ARG A 146 13.54 11.42 -3.32
C ARG A 146 13.06 11.09 -1.91
N ARG A 147 12.23 11.97 -1.31
CA ARG A 147 11.72 11.77 0.05
C ARG A 147 10.71 10.61 0.14
N PRO A 148 9.72 10.49 -0.77
CA PRO A 148 8.82 9.35 -0.77
C PRO A 148 9.55 8.01 -0.84
N PHE A 149 10.60 7.92 -1.65
CA PHE A 149 11.47 6.75 -1.75
C PHE A 149 12.12 6.35 -0.41
N LEU A 150 12.70 7.31 0.31
CA LEU A 150 13.31 7.04 1.61
C LEU A 150 12.27 6.55 2.63
N HIS A 151 11.07 7.15 2.65
CA HIS A 151 9.99 6.70 3.53
C HIS A 151 9.60 5.24 3.24
N THR A 152 9.41 4.88 1.95
CA THR A 152 9.07 3.50 1.55
C THR A 152 10.14 2.51 1.97
N ILE A 153 11.43 2.83 1.75
CA ILE A 153 12.53 1.94 2.16
C ILE A 153 12.55 1.73 3.67
N ILE A 154 12.47 2.80 4.46
CA ILE A 154 12.54 2.70 5.92
C ILE A 154 11.35 1.89 6.46
N ALA A 155 10.15 2.17 5.95
CA ALA A 155 8.93 1.51 6.39
C ALA A 155 8.92 0.02 6.02
N PHE A 156 9.12 -0.32 4.74
CA PHE A 156 8.99 -1.70 4.27
C PHE A 156 10.24 -2.55 4.53
N TRP A 157 11.42 -2.07 4.13
CA TRP A 157 12.65 -2.85 4.29
C TRP A 157 13.22 -2.79 5.71
N GLY A 158 13.19 -1.62 6.34
CA GLY A 158 13.67 -1.49 7.71
C GLY A 158 12.74 -2.17 8.72
N ILE A 159 11.52 -1.65 8.83
CA ILE A 159 10.59 -2.06 9.88
C ILE A 159 9.75 -3.27 9.44
N GLY A 160 9.21 -3.24 8.22
CA GLY A 160 8.30 -4.27 7.70
C GLY A 160 8.94 -5.65 7.60
N PHE A 161 10.10 -5.75 6.98
CA PHE A 161 10.81 -7.01 6.85
C PHE A 161 11.23 -7.57 8.21
N ALA A 162 11.80 -6.73 9.08
CA ALA A 162 12.21 -7.14 10.43
C ALA A 162 11.02 -7.66 11.24
N LEU A 163 9.90 -6.93 11.28
CA LEU A 163 8.70 -7.38 11.99
C LEU A 163 8.09 -8.62 11.36
N SER A 164 8.05 -8.72 10.03
CA SER A 164 7.53 -9.90 9.34
C SER A 164 8.35 -11.15 9.67
N TYR A 165 9.67 -11.02 9.71
CA TYR A 165 10.57 -12.10 10.08
C TYR A 165 10.43 -12.48 11.56
N ILE A 166 10.40 -11.50 12.46
CA ILE A 166 10.26 -11.74 13.91
C ILE A 166 8.90 -12.39 14.23
N LEU A 167 7.80 -11.81 13.75
CA LEU A 167 6.46 -12.30 14.06
C LEU A 167 6.16 -13.61 13.34
N GLY A 168 6.56 -13.73 12.08
CA GLY A 168 6.28 -14.90 11.25
C GLY A 168 7.11 -16.12 11.64
N ILE A 169 8.44 -15.94 11.73
CA ILE A 169 9.40 -17.03 11.93
C ILE A 169 9.73 -17.20 13.41
N PHE A 170 10.31 -16.19 14.06
CA PHE A 170 10.80 -16.31 15.44
C PHE A 170 9.69 -16.56 16.46
N GLN A 171 8.54 -15.90 16.32
CA GLN A 171 7.38 -16.10 17.21
C GLN A 171 6.44 -17.21 16.74
N HIS A 172 6.78 -17.91 15.65
CA HIS A 172 5.98 -19.00 15.09
C HIS A 172 4.51 -18.65 14.80
N ARG A 173 4.19 -17.37 14.53
CA ARG A 173 2.83 -16.96 14.13
C ARG A 173 2.53 -17.23 12.65
N GLY A 174 3.51 -17.77 11.92
CA GLY A 174 3.35 -18.19 10.53
C GLY A 174 2.98 -17.04 9.59
N PRO A 175 2.19 -17.29 8.54
CA PRO A 175 1.82 -16.27 7.56
C PRO A 175 1.07 -15.06 8.15
N ALA A 176 0.26 -15.27 9.20
CA ALA A 176 -0.42 -14.18 9.88
C ALA A 176 0.56 -13.18 10.51
N GLY A 177 1.68 -13.67 11.08
CA GLY A 177 2.75 -12.82 11.60
C GLY A 177 3.42 -11.97 10.51
N ILE A 178 3.68 -12.58 9.35
CA ILE A 178 4.25 -11.88 8.18
C ILE A 178 3.32 -10.75 7.73
N TRP A 179 2.04 -11.05 7.53
CA TRP A 179 1.05 -10.05 7.13
C TRP A 179 0.87 -8.93 8.17
N THR A 180 1.00 -9.26 9.46
CA THR A 180 0.98 -8.24 10.53
C THR A 180 2.16 -7.29 10.38
N GLY A 181 3.38 -7.81 10.16
CA GLY A 181 4.58 -6.99 9.93
C GLY A 181 4.45 -6.09 8.70
N MET A 182 3.92 -6.62 7.59
CA MET A 182 3.60 -5.84 6.39
C MET A 182 2.57 -4.74 6.66
N THR A 183 1.53 -5.04 7.45
CA THR A 183 0.49 -4.06 7.81
C THR A 183 1.07 -2.90 8.61
N VAL A 184 1.96 -3.19 9.58
CA VAL A 184 2.65 -2.15 10.35
C VAL A 184 3.51 -1.27 9.44
N ALA A 185 4.23 -1.86 8.49
CA ALA A 185 4.99 -1.10 7.50
C ALA A 185 4.10 -0.20 6.63
N ALA A 186 2.97 -0.72 6.15
CA ALA A 186 2.02 0.04 5.36
C ALA A 186 1.45 1.22 6.16
N ILE A 187 1.11 1.02 7.44
CA ILE A 187 0.66 2.10 8.34
C ILE A 187 1.75 3.18 8.45
N ILE A 188 2.98 2.81 8.79
CA ILE A 188 4.09 3.75 8.95
C ILE A 188 4.35 4.50 7.64
N GLY A 189 4.41 3.79 6.52
CA GLY A 189 4.58 4.36 5.19
C GLY A 189 3.50 5.39 4.87
N SER A 190 2.23 5.01 5.05
CA SER A 190 1.08 5.88 4.77
C SER A 190 1.11 7.16 5.61
N VAL A 191 1.45 7.08 6.89
CA VAL A 191 1.56 8.23 7.79
C VAL A 191 2.71 9.13 7.35
N LEU A 192 3.89 8.56 7.05
CA LEU A 192 5.05 9.34 6.58
C LEU A 192 4.76 10.08 5.28
N GLN A 193 4.12 9.42 4.30
CA GLN A 193 3.77 10.08 3.04
C GLN A 193 2.71 11.16 3.25
N TYR A 194 1.67 10.89 4.04
CA TYR A 194 0.61 11.84 4.30
C TYR A 194 1.14 13.09 5.03
N VAL A 195 1.94 12.91 6.09
CA VAL A 195 2.57 14.03 6.80
C VAL A 195 3.48 14.84 5.89
N HIS A 196 4.30 14.17 5.06
CA HIS A 196 5.18 14.87 4.14
C HIS A 196 4.42 15.66 3.08
N LEU A 197 3.30 15.11 2.59
CA LEU A 197 2.41 15.78 1.67
C LEU A 197 1.78 17.03 2.31
N GLN A 198 1.24 16.92 3.53
CA GLN A 198 0.67 18.06 4.25
C GLN A 198 1.70 19.16 4.53
N TYR A 199 2.92 18.78 4.93
CA TYR A 199 4.03 19.73 5.10
C TYR A 199 4.35 20.48 3.79
N THR A 200 4.37 19.75 2.68
CA THR A 200 4.64 20.33 1.35
C THR A 200 3.55 21.31 0.95
N LEU A 201 2.27 20.95 1.13
CA LEU A 201 1.13 21.81 0.81
C LEU A 201 1.17 23.12 1.63
N ARG A 202 1.41 23.04 2.94
CA ARG A 202 1.52 24.22 3.82
C ARG A 202 2.68 25.14 3.42
N THR A 203 3.84 24.55 3.11
CA THR A 203 5.02 25.31 2.70
C THR A 203 4.75 26.08 1.40
N LEU A 204 4.12 25.44 0.42
CA LEU A 204 3.78 26.08 -0.85
C LEU A 204 2.73 27.19 -0.70
N GLN A 205 1.74 27.01 0.19
CA GLN A 205 0.75 28.04 0.49
C GLN A 205 1.36 29.27 1.18
N ALA A 206 2.31 29.06 2.11
CA ALA A 206 2.98 30.13 2.84
C ALA A 206 3.94 30.99 1.99
N ILE A 207 4.49 30.45 0.90
CA ILE A 207 5.36 31.20 -0.03
C ILE A 207 4.57 32.28 -0.81
N LYS A 208 3.24 32.18 -0.87
CA LYS A 208 2.37 33.07 -1.65
C LYS A 208 1.59 34.09 -0.80
N SER A 209 1.61 33.96 0.53
CA SER A 209 1.04 34.93 1.48
C SER A 209 2.06 36.00 1.84
#